data_AF-A0A930ZBT1-F1
#
_entry.id   AF-A0A930ZBT1-F1
#
_cell.length_a   1.000
_cell.length_b   1.000
_cell.length_c   1.000
_cell.angle_alpha   90.00
_cell.angle_beta   90.00
_cell.angle_gamma   90.00
#
_symmetry.space_group_name_H-M   'P 1'
#
loop_
_entity.id
_entity.type
_entity.pdbx_description
1 polymer ?
#
loop_
_entity_poly.entity_id
_entity_poly.type
_entity_poly.pdbx_seq_one_letter_code
_entity_poly.pdbx_strand_id
1 'polypeptide(L)'
;MKIDIDLKAGFLQTLKREVLATLTTEEHAIIEVSTGEMGVKPDAVKLGWLKMRTKESWTKQRYTRALDRTMKKLKAELAAQSSKSE
;
A
#
# COMPACT_ATOMS: atom_id res chain seq x y z
N MET A 1 -9.26 15.21 1.70
CA MET A 1 -9.37 14.14 0.68
C MET A 1 -9.63 12.83 1.41
N LYS A 2 -10.88 12.32 1.38
CA LYS A 2 -11.20 10.99 1.92
C LYS A 2 -10.78 9.99 0.85
N ILE A 3 -9.71 9.27 1.11
CA ILE A 3 -9.23 8.21 0.25
C ILE A 3 -10.13 7.00 0.54
N ASP A 4 -11.22 6.89 -0.21
CA ASP A 4 -12.13 5.74 -0.19
C ASP A 4 -11.50 4.63 -1.05
N ILE A 5 -10.41 4.08 -0.55
CA ILE A 5 -9.78 2.91 -1.16
C ILE A 5 -10.21 1.74 -0.30
N ASP A 6 -11.11 0.92 -0.84
CA ASP A 6 -11.48 -0.37 -0.29
C ASP A 6 -10.27 -1.31 -0.44
N LEU A 7 -9.27 -1.10 0.41
CA LEU A 7 -8.04 -1.87 0.55
C LEU A 7 -8.33 -3.25 1.17
N LYS A 8 -9.51 -3.81 0.93
CA LYS A 8 -9.82 -5.16 1.39
C LYS A 8 -8.85 -6.13 0.73
N ALA A 9 -8.62 -7.27 1.39
CA ALA A 9 -7.81 -8.38 0.88
C ALA A 9 -8.11 -8.72 -0.60
N GLY A 10 -9.35 -8.51 -1.07
CA GLY A 10 -9.74 -8.65 -2.47
C GLY A 10 -8.98 -7.75 -3.46
N PHE A 11 -8.69 -6.49 -3.11
CA PHE A 11 -7.91 -5.59 -3.99
C PHE A 11 -6.47 -6.10 -4.19
N LEU A 12 -5.82 -6.58 -3.12
CA LEU A 12 -4.52 -7.23 -3.27
C LEU A 12 -4.58 -8.55 -4.03
N GLN A 13 -5.66 -9.32 -3.89
CA GLN A 13 -5.87 -10.53 -4.68
C GLN A 13 -6.05 -10.23 -6.18
N THR A 14 -6.63 -9.07 -6.53
CA THR A 14 -6.71 -8.62 -7.93
C THR A 14 -5.38 -8.12 -8.49
N LEU A 15 -4.46 -7.69 -7.63
CA LEU A 15 -3.12 -7.30 -8.06
C LEU A 15 -2.31 -8.56 -8.36
N LYS A 16 -2.00 -8.76 -9.66
CA LYS A 16 -1.12 -9.84 -10.10
C LYS A 16 0.17 -9.79 -9.28
N ARG A 17 0.73 -10.97 -8.96
CA ARG A 17 2.00 -11.11 -8.21
C ARG A 17 3.13 -10.28 -8.84
N GLU A 18 3.05 -10.06 -10.14
CA GLU A 18 3.94 -9.23 -10.94
C GLU A 18 3.84 -7.74 -10.60
N VAL A 19 2.63 -7.19 -10.34
CA VAL A 19 2.46 -5.80 -9.89
C VAL A 19 3.07 -5.62 -8.51
N LEU A 20 2.85 -6.58 -7.61
CA LEU A 20 3.45 -6.52 -6.27
C LEU A 20 4.97 -6.60 -6.34
N ALA A 21 5.54 -7.33 -7.30
CA ALA A 21 6.99 -7.43 -7.47
C ALA A 21 7.66 -6.10 -7.89
N THR A 22 6.94 -5.13 -8.46
CA THR A 22 7.51 -3.83 -8.87
C THR A 22 7.59 -2.81 -7.72
N LEU A 23 7.04 -3.17 -6.57
CA LEU A 23 7.02 -2.32 -5.39
C LEU A 23 8.31 -2.47 -4.59
N THR A 24 8.76 -1.36 -4.03
CA THR A 24 9.88 -1.33 -3.07
C THR A 24 9.48 -1.92 -1.72
N THR A 25 10.46 -2.26 -0.88
CA THR A 25 10.22 -2.72 0.50
C THR A 25 9.37 -1.75 1.32
N GLU A 26 9.55 -0.44 1.12
CA GLU A 26 8.71 0.59 1.77
C GLU A 26 7.27 0.51 1.27
N GLU A 27 7.07 0.44 -0.05
CA GLU A 27 5.73 0.35 -0.66
C GLU A 27 5.00 -0.93 -0.25
N HIS A 28 5.69 -2.07 -0.15
CA HIS A 28 5.14 -3.31 0.42
C HIS A 28 4.68 -3.10 1.86
N ALA A 29 5.54 -2.53 2.70
CA ALA A 29 5.23 -2.30 4.10
C ALA A 29 4.00 -1.38 4.27
N ILE A 30 3.90 -0.33 3.46
CA ILE A 30 2.75 0.59 3.45
C ILE A 30 1.47 -0.15 3.08
N ILE A 31 1.51 -1.00 2.05
CA ILE A 31 0.35 -1.78 1.63
C ILE A 31 -0.05 -2.76 2.73
N GLU A 32 0.89 -3.51 3.32
CA GLU A 32 0.62 -4.50 4.36
C GLU A 32 -0.11 -3.89 5.58
N VAL A 33 0.31 -2.72 6.07
CA VAL A 33 -0.39 -2.03 7.16
C VAL A 33 -1.76 -1.47 6.76
N SER A 34 -1.99 -1.29 5.46
CA SER A 34 -3.22 -0.71 4.92
C SER A 34 -4.26 -1.75 4.49
N THR A 35 -3.84 -2.97 4.14
CA THR A 35 -4.67 -3.99 3.47
C THR A 35 -4.82 -5.31 4.24
N GLY A 36 -4.05 -5.54 5.31
CA GLY A 36 -4.02 -6.80 6.07
C GLY A 36 -4.55 -6.72 7.51
N GLU A 37 -4.12 -7.67 8.36
CA GLU A 37 -4.51 -7.87 9.79
C GLU A 37 -4.41 -6.62 10.69
N MET A 38 -3.77 -5.55 10.22
CA MET A 38 -3.71 -4.26 10.90
C MET A 38 -4.90 -3.34 10.60
N GLY A 39 -5.87 -3.73 9.76
CA GLY A 39 -6.95 -2.91 9.22
C GLY A 39 -7.54 -1.86 10.18
N VAL A 40 -7.97 -2.27 11.37
CA VAL A 40 -8.62 -1.42 12.39
C VAL A 40 -7.66 -0.93 13.49
N LYS A 41 -6.36 -1.26 13.42
CA LYS A 41 -5.41 -0.89 14.48
C LYS A 41 -5.19 0.64 14.54
N PRO A 42 -4.91 1.19 15.75
CA PRO A 42 -4.62 2.60 15.92
C PRO A 42 -3.45 3.06 15.05
N ASP A 43 -3.48 4.33 14.62
CA ASP A 43 -2.41 4.94 13.83
C ASP A 43 -1.03 4.72 14.47
N ALA A 44 -0.92 4.83 15.79
CA ALA A 44 0.33 4.62 16.52
C ALA A 44 0.93 3.21 16.29
N VAL A 45 0.09 2.17 16.22
CA VAL A 45 0.53 0.80 15.97
C VAL A 45 1.00 0.64 14.52
N LYS A 46 0.26 1.20 13.57
CA LYS A 46 0.63 1.19 12.14
C LYS A 46 1.98 1.89 11.91
N LEU A 47 2.16 3.07 12.51
CA LEU A 47 3.41 3.83 12.43
C LEU A 47 4.57 3.12 13.14
N GLY A 48 4.32 2.50 14.29
CA GLY A 48 5.32 1.70 15.00
C GLY A 48 5.80 0.50 14.17
N TRP A 49 4.88 -0.20 13.52
CA TRP A 49 5.21 -1.32 12.64
C TRP A 49 5.99 -0.88 11.40
N LEU A 50 5.57 0.22 10.75
CA LEU A 50 6.31 0.81 9.64
C LEU A 50 7.74 1.17 10.05
N LYS A 51 7.93 1.74 11.24
CA LYS A 51 9.26 2.01 11.78
C LYS A 51 10.10 0.73 11.95
N MET A 52 9.50 -0.36 12.43
CA MET A 52 10.23 -1.62 12.57
C MET A 52 10.65 -2.21 11.22
N ARG A 53 9.82 -2.03 10.18
CA ARG A 53 10.01 -2.58 8.84
C ARG A 53 10.97 -1.77 7.98
N THR A 54 10.85 -0.45 7.99
CA THR A 54 11.68 0.44 7.16
C THR A 54 12.89 1.01 7.92
N LYS A 55 12.96 0.79 9.24
CA LYS A 55 13.97 1.38 10.15
C LYS A 55 13.93 2.92 10.22
N GLU A 56 12.86 3.55 9.75
CA GLU A 56 12.69 4.99 9.76
C GLU A 56 11.56 5.48 10.66
N SER A 57 11.60 6.75 11.05
CA SER A 57 10.49 7.37 11.76
C SER A 57 9.34 7.72 10.80
N TRP A 58 8.12 7.36 11.20
CA TRP A 58 6.90 7.60 10.44
C TRP A 58 5.95 8.54 11.17
N THR A 59 5.38 9.49 10.43
CA THR A 59 4.26 10.32 10.89
C THR A 59 3.02 9.97 10.09
N LYS A 60 1.84 10.27 10.64
CA LYS A 60 0.56 10.07 9.93
C LYS A 60 0.56 10.77 8.57
N GLN A 61 1.10 11.99 8.50
CA GLN A 61 1.18 12.75 7.26
C GLN A 61 2.14 12.10 6.23
N ARG A 62 3.32 11.61 6.67
CA ARG A 62 4.25 10.88 5.80
C ARG A 62 3.58 9.62 5.27
N TYR A 63 2.94 8.85 6.16
CA TYR A 63 2.22 7.63 5.80
C TYR A 63 1.12 7.89 4.77
N THR A 64 0.22 8.84 5.01
CA THR A 64 -0.88 9.14 4.06
C THR A 64 -0.36 9.57 2.69
N ARG A 65 0.72 10.37 2.65
CA ARG A 65 1.35 10.77 1.38
C ARG A 65 1.99 9.59 0.65
N ALA A 66 2.68 8.72 1.39
CA ALA A 66 3.31 7.54 0.83
C ALA A 66 2.26 6.57 0.30
N LEU A 67 1.20 6.31 1.09
CA LEU A 67 0.06 5.50 0.67
C LEU A 67 -0.61 6.03 -0.60
N ASP A 68 -0.88 7.33 -0.69
CA ASP A 68 -1.46 7.92 -1.91
C ASP A 68 -0.57 7.71 -3.15
N ARG A 69 0.75 7.88 -3.00
CA ARG A 69 1.72 7.64 -4.08
C ARG A 69 1.77 6.17 -4.49
N THR A 70 1.87 5.26 -3.52
CA THR A 70 1.89 3.82 -3.76
C THR A 70 0.62 3.37 -4.46
N MET A 71 -0.55 3.86 -4.04
CA MET A 71 -1.83 3.52 -4.68
C MET A 71 -1.95 4.06 -6.10
N LYS A 72 -1.45 5.27 -6.37
CA LYS A 72 -1.40 5.81 -7.74
C LYS A 72 -0.50 4.96 -8.65
N LYS A 73 0.67 4.55 -8.15
CA LYS A 73 1.59 3.66 -8.87
C LYS A 73 0.93 2.31 -9.16
N LEU A 74 0.31 1.68 -8.17
CA LEU A 74 -0.42 0.41 -8.35
C LEU A 74 -1.53 0.51 -9.39
N LYS A 75 -2.32 1.59 -9.37
CA LYS A 75 -3.38 1.80 -10.36
C LYS A 75 -2.81 1.98 -11.77
N ALA A 76 -1.71 2.71 -11.91
CA ALA A 76 -1.03 2.88 -13.19
C ALA A 76 -0.47 1.56 -13.72
N GLU A 77 0.17 0.75 -12.86
CA GLU A 77 0.67 -0.57 -13.24
C GLU A 77 -0.44 -1.56 -13.58
N LEU A 78 -1.54 -1.55 -12.83
CA LEU A 78 -2.71 -2.38 -13.13
C LEU A 78 -3.31 -2.01 -14.49
N ALA A 79 -3.44 -0.71 -14.80
CA ALA A 79 -3.89 -0.25 -16.10
C ALA A 79 -2.92 -0.67 -17.22
N ALA A 80 -1.61 -0.50 -17.01
CA ALA A 80 -0.59 -0.90 -17.98
C ALA A 80 -0.57 -2.42 -18.24
N GLN A 81 -0.80 -3.24 -17.21
CA GLN A 81 -0.91 -4.70 -17.36
C GLN A 81 -2.22 -5.13 -18.03
N SER A 82 -3.32 -4.41 -17.79
CA SER A 82 -4.58 -4.65 -18.51
C SER A 82 -4.41 -4.38 -20.00
N SER A 83 -3.72 -3.30 -20.37
CA SER A 83 -3.44 -2.95 -21.78
C SER A 83 -2.39 -3.84 -22.46
N LYS A 84 -1.60 -4.61 -21.71
CA LYS A 84 -0.68 -5.64 -22.26
C LYS A 84 -1.34 -6.99 -22.48
N SER A 85 -2.55 -7.19 -21.95
CA SER A 85 -3.28 -8.45 -22.03
C SER A 85 -4.34 -8.45 -23.15
N GLU A 86 -4.34 -7.43 -24.01
CA GLU A 86 -5.19 -7.26 -25.20
C GLU A 86 -4.31 -7.19 -26.45
#